data_AF-A0A7J4JCQ5-F1
#
_entry.id   AF-A0A7J4JCQ5-F1
#
_cell.length_a   1.000
_cell.length_b   1.000
_cell.length_c   1.000
_cell.angle_alpha   90.00
_cell.angle_beta   90.00
_cell.angle_gamma   90.00
#
_symmetry.space_group_name_H-M   'P 1'
#
loop_
_entity.id
_entity.type
_entity.pdbx_description
1 polymer ?
#
loop_
_entity_poly.entity_id
_entity_poly.type
_entity_poly.pdbx_seq_one_letter_code
_entity_poly.pdbx_strand_id
1 'polypeptide(L)' 'MDKASLPLTEPAWHPTRRLDYILTSPQLKVKKYSVLNFHFSDHLPLMVDFEYGSGKKRTR' A
#
# COMPACT_ATOMS: atom_id res chain seq x y z
N MET A 1 1.15 5.15 -11.78
CA MET A 1 0.65 5.39 -10.40
C MET A 1 1.32 6.67 -9.93
N ASP A 2 0.68 7.81 -10.20
CA ASP A 2 1.24 9.11 -9.88
C ASP A 2 1.31 9.28 -8.36
N LYS A 3 2.50 9.58 -7.81
CA LYS A 3 2.71 9.71 -6.37
C LYS A 3 1.82 10.77 -5.71
N ALA A 4 1.32 11.72 -6.49
CA ALA A 4 0.52 12.87 -6.06
C ALA A 4 -0.97 12.58 -5.81
N SER A 5 -1.52 11.46 -6.33
CA SER A 5 -2.94 11.11 -6.17
C SER A 5 -3.18 10.05 -5.09
N LEU A 6 -2.15 9.71 -4.31
CA LEU A 6 -2.23 8.65 -3.32
C LEU A 6 -2.68 9.20 -1.96
N PRO A 7 -3.70 8.58 -1.34
CA PRO A 7 -4.24 9.04 -0.06
C PRO A 7 -3.20 9.07 1.06
N LEU A 8 -3.25 10.13 1.86
CA LEU A 8 -2.44 10.36 3.06
C LEU A 8 -2.99 9.48 4.21
N THR A 9 -2.12 9.00 5.11
CA THR A 9 -2.49 7.96 6.11
C THR A 9 -2.39 8.41 7.56
N GLU A 10 -1.66 9.50 7.84
CA GLU A 10 -1.40 10.01 9.19
C GLU A 10 -1.60 11.54 9.28
N PRO A 11 -2.21 12.06 10.35
CA PRO A 11 -3.06 11.37 11.33
C PRO A 11 -4.45 11.04 10.76
N ALA A 12 -5.10 9.98 11.25
CA ALA A 12 -6.38 9.49 10.72
C ALA A 12 -7.52 10.54 10.69
N TRP A 13 -7.49 11.55 11.56
CA TRP A 13 -8.44 12.66 11.57
C TRP A 13 -8.08 13.83 10.66
N HIS A 14 -6.82 13.97 10.25
CA HIS A 14 -6.38 15.03 9.34
C HIS A 14 -5.12 14.58 8.59
N PRO A 15 -5.28 13.68 7.60
CA PRO A 15 -4.14 12.99 7.03
C PRO A 15 -3.28 13.97 6.22
N THR A 16 -2.08 14.26 6.73
CA THR A 16 -1.10 15.22 6.18
C THR A 16 0.19 14.55 5.74
N ARG A 17 0.45 13.33 6.24
CA ARG A 17 1.67 12.58 6.03
C ARG A 17 1.36 11.17 5.54
N ARG A 18 2.31 10.62 4.79
CA ARG A 18 2.28 9.23 4.34
C ARG A 18 3.55 8.55 4.79
N LEU A 19 3.47 7.88 5.94
CA LEU A 19 4.57 7.08 6.48
C LEU A 19 4.37 5.58 6.25
N ASP A 20 3.16 5.18 5.86
CA ASP A 20 2.79 3.79 5.69
C ASP A 20 3.00 3.34 4.24
N TYR A 21 3.84 2.32 4.05
CA TYR A 21 4.16 1.75 2.75
C TYR A 21 4.20 0.22 2.81
N ILE A 22 3.60 -0.42 1.80
CA ILE A 22 3.71 -1.86 1.57
C ILE A 22 4.62 -2.06 0.35
N LEU A 23 5.85 -2.47 0.60
CA LEU A 23 6.82 -2.79 -0.46
C LEU A 23 6.64 -4.23 -0.90
N THR A 24 6.57 -4.46 -2.20
CA THR A 24 6.37 -5.79 -2.78
C THR A 24 7.56 -6.19 -3.64
N SER A 25 7.81 -7.49 -3.72
CA SER A 25 8.82 -8.04 -4.64
C SER A 25 8.27 -8.02 -6.08
N PRO A 26 9.11 -7.95 -7.12
CA PRO A 26 8.65 -7.91 -8.52
C PRO A 26 7.79 -9.11 -8.96
N GLN A 27 7.86 -10.23 -8.22
CA GLN A 27 7.04 -11.43 -8.45
C GLN A 27 5.59 -11.26 -7.97
N LEU A 28 5.33 -10.29 -7.09
CA LEU A 28 4.02 -9.98 -6.55
C LEU A 28 3.38 -8.90 -7.41
N LYS A 29 2.32 -9.25 -8.15
CA LYS A 29 1.56 -8.31 -8.95
C LYS A 29 0.48 -7.68 -8.08
N VAL A 30 0.65 -6.41 -7.71
CA VAL A 30 -0.37 -5.65 -6.98
C VAL A 30 -1.58 -5.44 -7.89
N LYS A 31 -2.74 -5.95 -7.48
CA LYS A 31 -4.02 -5.77 -8.17
C LYS A 31 -4.74 -4.50 -7.73
N LYS A 32 -4.82 -4.29 -6.42
CA LYS A 32 -5.56 -3.19 -5.83
C LYS A 32 -4.81 -2.68 -4.60
N TYR A 33 -4.78 -1.37 -4.45
CA TYR A 33 -4.29 -0.68 -3.27
C TYR A 33 -5.41 0.23 -2.76
N SER A 34 -5.73 0.15 -1.48
CA SER A 34 -6.74 1.01 -0.85
C SER A 34 -6.34 1.34 0.57
N VAL A 35 -6.57 2.59 0.97
CA VAL A 35 -6.55 3.01 2.37
C VAL A 35 -7.96 2.79 2.92
N LEU A 36 -8.07 2.06 4.02
CA LEU A 36 -9.35 1.83 4.67
C LEU A 36 -9.64 2.98 5.63
N ASN A 37 -10.84 3.56 5.53
CA ASN A 37 -11.26 4.66 6.39
C ASN A 37 -11.83 4.13 7.73
N PHE A 38 -11.00 3.41 8.48
CA PHE A 38 -11.35 2.92 9.81
C PHE A 38 -10.41 3.54 10.85
N HIS A 39 -10.97 4.36 11.74
CA HIS A 39 -10.26 5.05 12.83
C HIS A 39 -10.06 4.17 14.05
N PHE A 40 -9.60 2.93 13.86
CA PHE A 40 -9.24 2.04 14.98
C PHE A 40 -7.90 2.41 15.62
N SER A 41 -7.05 3.14 14.88
CA SER A 41 -5.78 3.69 15.33
C SER A 41 -5.64 5.14 14.83
N ASP A 42 -4.64 5.83 15.35
CA ASP A 42 -4.06 7.08 14.84
C ASP A 42 -3.59 7.04 13.38
N HIS A 43 -3.36 5.83 12.83
CA HIS A 43 -3.07 5.57 11.43
C HIS A 43 -4.23 4.87 10.70
N LEU A 44 -4.46 5.25 9.44
CA LEU A 44 -5.42 4.54 8.59
C LEU A 44 -4.83 3.23 8.04
N PRO A 45 -5.53 2.08 8.16
CA PRO A 45 -5.03 0.81 7.66
C PRO A 45 -4.83 0.79 6.14
N LEU A 46 -3.73 0.17 5.69
CA LEU A 46 -3.46 -0.08 4.28
C LEU A 46 -3.89 -1.49 3.88
N MET A 47 -4.62 -1.60 2.77
CA MET A 47 -5.02 -2.86 2.17
C MET A 47 -4.43 -2.98 0.77
N VAL A 48 -3.80 -4.12 0.49
CA VAL A 48 -3.24 -4.45 -0.81
C VAL A 48 -3.73 -5.84 -1.21
N ASP A 49 -4.48 -5.89 -2.31
CA ASP A 49 -4.76 -7.13 -3.00
C ASP A 49 -3.61 -7.38 -3.97
N PHE A 50 -2.99 -8.55 -3.86
CA PHE A 50 -1.90 -8.96 -4.75
C PHE A 50 -2.13 -10.37 -5.28
N GLU A 51 -1.59 -10.62 -6.47
CA GLU A 51 -1.41 -11.97 -6.99
C GLU A 51 0.05 -12.35 -6.96
N TYR A 52 0.30 -13.60 -6.64
CA TYR A 52 1.60 -14.19 -6.83
C TYR A 52 1.66 -14.79 -8.23
N GLY A 53 2.32 -14.09 -9.15
CA GLY A 53 2.69 -14.66 -10.43
C GLY A 53 4.00 -15.43 -10.27
N SER A 54 4.17 -16.55 -10.96
CA SER A 54 5.45 -17.23 -11.11
C SER A 54 6.43 -16.33 -11.89
N GLY A 55 6.88 -15.23 -11.30
CA GLY A 55 7.91 -14.38 -11.83
C GLY A 55 9.22 -15.16 -11.88
N LYS A 56 9.93 -15.06 -13.01
CA LYS A 56 11.18 -15.78 -13.28
C LYS A 56 12.07 -15.84 -12.03
N LYS A 57 12.48 -17.06 -11.65
CA LYS A 57 13.41 -17.30 -10.55
C LYS A 57 14.60 -16.36 -10.72
N ARG A 58 14.94 -15.59 -9.69
CA ARG A 58 16.19 -14.84 -9.64
C ARG A 58 17.33 -15.86 -9.76
N THR A 59 17.93 -15.97 -10.94
CA THR A 59 19.23 -16.62 -11.11
C THR A 59 20.25 -15.75 -10.37
N ARG A 60 21.01 -16.39 -9.49
CA ARG A 60 22.11 -15.77 -8.75
C ARG A 60 23.22 -15.34 -9.69
#